data_AF-A0A2S8G1R3-F1
#
_entry.id   AF-A0A2S8G1R3-F1
#
_cell.length_a   1.000
_cell.length_b   1.000
_cell.length_c   1.000
_cell.angle_alpha   90.00
_cell.angle_beta   90.00
_cell.angle_gamma   90.00
#
_symmetry.space_group_name_H-M   'P 1'
#
loop_
_entity.id
_entity.type
_entity.pdbx_description
1 polymer ?
#
loop_
_entity_poly.entity_id
_entity_poly.type
_entity_poly.pdbx_seq_one_letter_code
_entity_poly.pdbx_strand_id
1 'polypeptide(L)'
;MIGAFPLLVAPVMADGPKMLVEMALVVRTQDESDEATFEEEISAALQKSDADQQGLARFIERWLSDKERSRFTIDLLSVKSTMGEEVEVTTQRVLSSPTGSEFGDGSIERLRPLGVSVTLQGEENDQGNIDLRFRFDKRTEIEGQDVWKQENGRSIRVPSYRIFGVRPEMTLQPNVPSVLGGLIHGETSDGKRVVRESVLIIRAVPAAKTTKSGS
;
A
#
# COMPACT_ATOMS: atom_id res chain seq x y z
N MET A 1 -11.38 49.78 -39.01
CA MET A 1 -11.71 48.34 -38.93
C MET A 1 -10.99 47.80 -37.70
N ILE A 2 -11.70 47.62 -36.59
CA ILE A 2 -11.12 47.10 -35.33
C ILE A 2 -11.37 45.60 -35.36
N GLY A 3 -10.32 44.82 -35.62
CA GLY A 3 -10.37 43.36 -35.57
C GLY A 3 -10.47 42.91 -34.13
N ALA A 4 -11.62 42.39 -33.74
CA ALA A 4 -11.78 41.66 -32.49
C ALA A 4 -10.99 40.35 -32.60
N PHE A 5 -9.86 40.26 -31.91
CA PHE A 5 -9.22 38.97 -31.67
C PHE A 5 -10.11 38.19 -30.70
N PRO A 6 -10.58 36.98 -31.05
CA PRO A 6 -11.19 36.12 -30.05
C PRO A 6 -10.12 35.79 -29.03
N LEU A 7 -10.30 36.31 -27.81
CA LEU A 7 -9.56 35.83 -26.65
C LEU A 7 -9.95 34.36 -26.49
N LEU A 8 -9.10 33.46 -26.98
CA LEU A 8 -9.14 32.05 -26.65
C LEU A 8 -8.91 31.96 -25.14
N VAL A 9 -9.99 32.03 -24.38
CA VAL A 9 -10.02 31.55 -23.00
C VAL A 9 -9.91 30.04 -23.12
N ALA A 10 -8.69 29.55 -23.29
CA ALA A 10 -8.39 28.17 -22.96
C ALA A 10 -8.85 28.01 -21.50
N PRO A 11 -9.77 27.08 -21.19
CA PRO A 11 -9.92 26.66 -19.82
C PRO A 11 -8.55 26.09 -19.44
N VAL A 12 -7.77 26.87 -18.70
CA VAL A 12 -6.74 26.32 -17.85
C VAL A 12 -7.54 25.45 -16.90
N MET A 13 -7.69 24.16 -17.25
CA MET A 13 -7.99 23.14 -16.27
C MET A 13 -6.80 23.24 -15.32
N ALA A 14 -6.99 24.05 -14.28
CA ALA A 14 -6.05 24.15 -13.20
C ALA A 14 -6.03 22.75 -12.61
N ASP A 15 -4.97 22.01 -12.93
CA ASP A 15 -4.55 20.84 -12.17
C ASP A 15 -4.74 21.21 -10.69
N GLY A 16 -5.75 20.62 -10.05
CA GLY A 16 -6.11 20.93 -8.67
C GLY A 16 -4.92 20.69 -7.74
N PRO A 17 -5.00 21.12 -6.47
CA PRO A 17 -3.95 20.83 -5.50
C PRO A 17 -3.70 19.32 -5.48
N LYS A 18 -2.44 18.93 -5.71
CA LYS A 18 -2.03 17.52 -5.76
C LYS A 18 -1.50 17.08 -4.41
N MET A 19 -1.52 15.79 -4.15
CA MET A 19 -0.85 15.15 -3.03
C MET A 19 -0.11 13.89 -3.49
N LEU A 20 0.97 13.58 -2.78
CA LEU A 20 1.66 12.29 -2.85
C LEU A 20 1.34 11.53 -1.56
N VAL A 21 0.81 10.33 -1.69
CA VAL A 21 0.63 9.39 -0.59
C VAL A 21 1.65 8.28 -0.74
N GLU A 22 2.53 8.14 0.24
CA GLU A 22 3.47 7.04 0.37
C GLU A 22 2.91 6.03 1.36
N MET A 23 3.01 4.74 1.03
CA MET A 23 2.56 3.63 1.85
C MET A 23 3.65 2.56 1.90
N ALA A 24 3.82 1.96 3.09
CA ALA A 24 4.70 0.82 3.30
C ALA A 24 3.98 -0.26 4.11
N LEU A 25 3.71 -1.42 3.50
CA LEU A 25 3.31 -2.60 4.26
C LEU A 25 4.57 -3.38 4.62
N VAL A 26 4.85 -3.47 5.92
CA VAL A 26 5.98 -4.23 6.45
C VAL A 26 5.44 -5.42 7.22
N VAL A 27 5.86 -6.61 6.83
CA VAL A 27 5.46 -7.86 7.48
C VAL A 27 6.70 -8.49 8.09
N ARG A 28 6.69 -8.70 9.41
CA ARG A 28 7.71 -9.42 10.15
C ARG A 28 7.22 -10.84 10.46
N THR A 29 8.08 -11.83 10.30
CA THR A 29 7.84 -13.22 10.73
C THR A 29 8.95 -13.64 11.69
N GLN A 30 8.56 -14.07 12.89
CA GLN A 30 9.50 -14.49 13.94
C GLN A 30 8.86 -15.51 14.87
N ASP A 31 9.68 -16.20 15.67
CA ASP A 31 9.19 -16.98 16.81
C ASP A 31 8.57 -16.03 17.84
N GLU A 32 7.50 -16.46 18.53
CA GLU A 32 6.84 -15.67 19.59
C GLU A 32 7.84 -15.24 20.65
N SER A 33 7.83 -13.95 21.00
CA SER A 33 8.67 -13.35 22.04
C SER A 33 7.85 -12.41 22.94
N ASP A 34 8.30 -12.22 24.18
CA ASP A 34 7.72 -11.27 25.14
C ASP A 34 8.21 -9.81 24.92
N GLU A 35 8.81 -9.53 23.76
CA GLU A 35 9.35 -8.21 23.44
C GLU A 35 8.25 -7.23 23.01
N ALA A 36 8.61 -5.95 22.82
CA ALA A 36 7.71 -4.95 22.27
C ALA A 36 7.11 -5.42 20.93
N THR A 37 5.85 -5.07 20.70
CA THR A 37 5.15 -5.40 19.45
C THR A 37 5.84 -4.75 18.27
N PHE A 38 5.68 -5.33 17.07
CA PHE A 38 6.32 -4.78 15.88
C PHE A 38 5.86 -3.33 15.60
N GLU A 39 4.60 -3.05 15.90
CA GLU A 39 4.01 -1.71 15.79
C GLU A 39 4.70 -0.69 16.71
N GLU A 40 5.00 -1.06 17.95
CA GLU A 40 5.70 -0.20 18.91
C GLU A 40 7.15 0.06 18.47
N GLU A 41 7.85 -0.99 18.02
CA GLU A 41 9.23 -0.87 17.52
C GLU A 41 9.32 0.12 16.36
N ILE A 42 8.44 -0.02 15.36
CA ILE A 42 8.50 0.82 14.16
C ILE A 42 8.02 2.24 14.44
N SER A 43 7.04 2.41 15.33
CA SER A 43 6.60 3.72 15.80
C SER A 43 7.74 4.47 16.49
N ALA A 44 8.48 3.80 17.38
CA ALA A 44 9.64 4.38 18.05
C ALA A 44 10.78 4.69 17.08
N ALA A 45 10.99 3.87 16.05
CA ALA A 45 11.98 4.12 15.01
C ALA A 45 11.62 5.34 14.15
N LEU A 46 10.35 5.50 13.76
CA LEU A 46 9.87 6.65 12.99
C LEU A 46 10.05 7.96 13.75
N GLN A 47 9.73 8.00 15.04
CA GLN A 47 9.89 9.18 15.89
C GLN A 47 11.34 9.69 15.98
N LYS A 48 12.32 8.81 15.80
CA LYS A 48 13.76 9.14 15.86
C LYS A 48 14.38 9.35 14.47
N SER A 49 13.58 9.32 13.42
CA SER A 49 14.04 9.33 12.04
C SER A 49 13.73 10.65 11.33
N ASP A 50 14.46 10.92 10.25
CA ASP A 50 14.16 12.02 9.32
C ASP A 50 13.16 11.59 8.23
N ALA A 51 12.25 10.66 8.54
CA ALA A 51 11.31 10.10 7.56
C ALA A 51 10.32 11.16 7.03
N ASP A 52 10.11 12.24 7.77
CA ASP A 52 9.36 13.44 7.39
C ASP A 52 10.05 14.25 6.28
N GLN A 53 11.37 14.16 6.17
CA GLN A 53 12.17 14.86 5.16
C GLN A 53 12.54 13.94 3.99
N GLN A 54 12.93 12.68 4.28
CA GLN A 54 13.56 11.79 3.30
C GLN A 54 12.61 10.78 2.64
N GLY A 55 11.39 10.63 3.16
CA GLY A 55 10.39 9.71 2.62
C GLY A 55 10.43 8.32 3.27
N LEU A 56 9.33 7.58 3.13
CA LEU A 56 9.19 6.25 3.71
C LEU A 56 10.21 5.25 3.16
N ALA A 57 10.48 5.29 1.85
CA ALA A 57 11.40 4.35 1.22
C ALA A 57 12.80 4.43 1.85
N ARG A 58 13.33 5.65 2.02
CA ARG A 58 14.64 5.88 2.64
C ARG A 58 14.68 5.48 4.11
N PHE A 59 13.61 5.78 4.85
CA PHE A 59 13.48 5.33 6.23
C PHE A 59 13.57 3.81 6.33
N ILE A 60 12.78 3.08 5.53
CA ILE A 60 12.73 1.62 5.54
C ILE A 60 14.08 1.01 5.14
N GLU A 61 14.75 1.53 4.11
CA GLU A 61 16.09 1.09 3.70
C GLU A 61 17.10 1.17 4.84
N ARG A 62 17.13 2.30 5.56
CA ARG A 62 18.06 2.53 6.68
C ARG A 62 17.70 1.67 7.88
N TRP A 63 16.43 1.63 8.24
CA TRP A 63 15.94 0.89 9.41
C TRP A 63 16.14 -0.62 9.30
N LEU A 64 16.22 -1.18 8.08
CA LEU A 64 16.51 -2.60 7.86
C LEU A 64 18.00 -2.94 7.76
N SER A 65 18.89 -1.94 7.71
CA SER A 65 20.30 -2.15 7.38
C SER A 65 21.05 -3.04 8.38
N ASP A 66 20.59 -3.08 9.62
CA ASP A 66 21.12 -3.87 10.73
C ASP A 66 20.22 -5.07 11.10
N LYS A 67 19.16 -5.35 10.32
CA LYS A 67 18.16 -6.39 10.62
C LYS A 67 18.30 -7.61 9.73
N GLU A 68 17.83 -8.76 10.23
CA GLU A 68 17.80 -10.01 9.46
C GLU A 68 16.73 -9.94 8.35
N ARG A 69 17.15 -9.53 7.13
CA ARG A 69 16.23 -9.19 6.04
C ARG A 69 15.27 -10.32 5.62
N SER A 70 15.68 -11.57 5.80
CA SER A 70 14.90 -12.80 5.54
C SER A 70 13.58 -12.84 6.30
N ARG A 71 13.49 -12.19 7.47
CA ARG A 71 12.29 -12.15 8.31
C ARG A 71 11.23 -11.15 7.84
N PHE A 72 11.55 -10.32 6.85
CA PHE A 72 10.74 -9.17 6.47
C PHE A 72 10.25 -9.25 5.02
N THR A 73 8.94 -9.14 4.82
CA THR A 73 8.34 -8.85 3.50
C THR A 73 7.89 -7.39 3.46
N ILE A 74 8.23 -6.67 2.39
CA ILE A 74 7.96 -5.23 2.28
C ILE A 74 7.39 -4.88 0.93
N ASP A 75 6.28 -4.15 0.94
CA ASP A 75 5.71 -3.52 -0.24
C ASP A 75 5.67 -2.01 -0.03
N LEU A 76 6.30 -1.29 -0.95
CA LEU A 76 6.29 0.17 -1.00
C LEU A 76 5.41 0.62 -2.16
N LEU A 77 4.56 1.60 -1.90
CA LEU A 77 3.67 2.20 -2.88
C LEU A 77 3.71 3.72 -2.75
N SER A 78 3.73 4.41 -3.88
CA SER A 78 3.63 5.86 -3.95
C SER A 78 2.54 6.23 -4.95
N VAL A 79 1.51 6.93 -4.49
CA VAL A 79 0.36 7.34 -5.30
C VAL A 79 0.29 8.85 -5.36
N LYS A 80 0.25 9.40 -6.58
CA LYS A 80 -0.03 10.82 -6.80
C LYS A 80 -1.50 10.98 -7.10
N SER A 81 -2.18 11.86 -6.38
CA SER A 81 -3.61 12.13 -6.53
C SER A 81 -3.88 13.63 -6.54
N THR A 82 -4.95 14.05 -7.21
CA THR A 82 -5.57 15.35 -6.94
C THR A 82 -6.31 15.26 -5.60
N MET A 83 -6.26 16.31 -4.79
CA MET A 83 -7.06 16.37 -3.56
C MET A 83 -8.55 16.44 -3.90
N GLY A 84 -9.39 15.78 -3.11
CA GLY A 84 -10.84 15.65 -3.32
C GLY A 84 -11.24 14.58 -4.34
N GLU A 85 -10.32 14.11 -5.18
CA GLU A 85 -10.59 13.04 -6.15
C GLU A 85 -10.28 11.66 -5.54
N GLU A 86 -11.13 10.68 -5.87
CA GLU A 86 -10.85 9.28 -5.57
C GLU A 86 -9.93 8.70 -6.65
N VAL A 87 -8.82 8.09 -6.22
CA VAL A 87 -7.88 7.40 -7.10
C VAL A 87 -7.80 5.93 -6.72
N GLU A 88 -7.95 5.05 -7.70
CA GLU A 88 -7.70 3.62 -7.57
C GLU A 88 -6.38 3.23 -8.26
N VAL A 89 -5.49 2.62 -7.49
CA VAL A 89 -4.23 2.05 -7.97
C VAL A 89 -4.21 0.56 -7.68
N THR A 90 -4.05 -0.25 -8.72
CA THR A 90 -3.84 -1.68 -8.57
C THR A 90 -2.49 -2.06 -9.15
N THR A 91 -1.59 -2.53 -8.28
CA THR A 91 -0.33 -3.16 -8.69
C THR A 91 -0.58 -4.64 -8.85
N GLN A 92 -0.36 -5.16 -10.06
CA GLN A 92 -0.39 -6.58 -10.31
C GLN A 92 1.04 -7.10 -10.25
N ARG A 93 1.36 -7.93 -9.26
CA ARG A 93 2.53 -8.80 -9.41
C ARG A 93 2.06 -9.96 -10.25
N VAL A 94 2.33 -9.90 -11.56
CA VAL A 94 2.45 -11.11 -12.37
C VAL A 94 3.68 -11.81 -11.82
N LEU A 95 3.53 -12.56 -10.73
CA LEU A 95 4.48 -13.61 -10.47
C LEU A 95 4.43 -14.46 -11.73
N SER A 96 5.60 -14.68 -12.31
CA SER A 96 5.89 -15.86 -13.09
C SER A 96 5.65 -17.11 -12.23
N SER A 97 4.41 -17.31 -11.76
CA SER A 97 3.84 -18.63 -11.89
C SER A 97 4.03 -18.89 -13.37
N PRO A 98 4.84 -19.88 -13.77
CA PRO A 98 4.64 -20.36 -15.12
C PRO A 98 3.12 -20.54 -15.23
N THR A 99 2.55 -20.32 -16.40
CA THR A 99 1.45 -21.15 -16.84
C THR A 99 1.94 -22.62 -16.81
N GLY A 100 2.36 -23.11 -15.64
CA GLY A 100 3.05 -24.33 -15.33
C GLY A 100 2.02 -25.33 -14.88
N SER A 101 0.97 -25.37 -15.68
CA SER A 101 0.16 -26.51 -16.03
C SER A 101 -0.98 -25.90 -16.85
N GLU A 102 -0.72 -25.60 -18.11
CA GLU A 102 -1.78 -25.82 -19.11
C GLU A 102 -2.17 -27.30 -18.95
N PHE A 103 -3.20 -27.59 -18.16
CA PHE A 103 -3.94 -28.82 -18.35
C PHE A 103 -4.72 -28.65 -19.67
N GLY A 104 -4.81 -29.72 -20.45
CA GLY A 104 -5.23 -29.71 -21.87
C GLY A 104 -6.64 -29.19 -22.17
N ASP A 105 -7.35 -28.59 -21.21
CA ASP A 105 -8.66 -27.97 -21.39
C ASP A 105 -8.72 -26.45 -21.10
N GLY A 106 -7.61 -25.84 -20.67
CA GLY A 106 -7.42 -24.38 -20.64
C GLY A 106 -8.21 -23.61 -19.57
N SER A 107 -8.86 -24.25 -18.60
CA SER A 107 -9.66 -23.55 -17.59
C SER A 107 -8.89 -23.27 -16.30
N ILE A 108 -8.50 -22.00 -16.11
CA ILE A 108 -8.14 -21.41 -14.81
C ILE A 108 -9.29 -20.48 -14.43
N GLU A 109 -9.89 -20.65 -13.24
CA GLU A 109 -10.90 -19.72 -12.74
C GLU A 109 -10.29 -18.30 -12.69
N ARG A 110 -11.04 -17.29 -13.15
CA ARG A 110 -10.59 -15.89 -13.26
C ARG A 110 -9.83 -15.46 -12.00
N LEU A 111 -8.50 -15.46 -12.11
CA LEU A 111 -7.63 -15.02 -11.03
C LEU A 111 -7.98 -13.56 -10.75
N ARG A 112 -8.52 -13.25 -9.57
CA ARG A 112 -8.42 -11.86 -9.10
C ARG A 112 -6.93 -11.56 -8.99
N PRO A 113 -6.47 -10.42 -9.51
CA PRO A 113 -5.04 -10.14 -9.60
C PRO A 113 -4.39 -10.22 -8.22
N LEU A 114 -3.23 -10.89 -8.16
CA LEU A 114 -2.33 -10.85 -7.02
C LEU A 114 -1.69 -9.45 -6.94
N GLY A 115 -1.42 -9.00 -5.71
CA GLY A 115 -0.74 -7.73 -5.47
C GLY A 115 -1.51 -6.80 -4.56
N VAL A 116 -1.29 -5.50 -4.74
CA VAL A 116 -1.82 -4.44 -3.88
C VAL A 116 -2.83 -3.61 -4.65
N SER A 117 -4.02 -3.47 -4.09
CA SER A 117 -5.06 -2.54 -4.55
C SER A 117 -5.23 -1.46 -3.49
N VAL A 118 -5.18 -0.21 -3.92
CA VAL A 118 -5.44 0.96 -3.08
C VAL A 118 -6.49 1.83 -3.72
N THR A 119 -7.52 2.19 -2.96
CA THR A 119 -8.43 3.30 -3.28
C THR A 119 -8.16 4.39 -2.26
N LEU A 120 -7.95 5.62 -2.67
CA LEU A 120 -7.70 6.72 -1.74
C LEU A 120 -8.41 7.99 -2.18
N GLN A 121 -8.84 8.78 -1.20
CA GLN A 121 -9.36 10.13 -1.35
C GLN A 121 -8.83 10.95 -0.18
N GLY A 122 -8.20 12.08 -0.47
CA GLY A 122 -7.64 12.97 0.57
C GLY A 122 -8.03 14.41 0.34
N GLU A 123 -8.36 15.10 1.42
CA GLU A 123 -8.73 16.52 1.43
C GLU A 123 -7.94 17.27 2.52
N GLU A 124 -7.52 18.49 2.23
CA GLU A 124 -6.90 19.38 3.23
C GLU A 124 -8.02 20.02 4.07
N ASN A 125 -7.93 19.89 5.39
CA ASN A 125 -8.90 20.49 6.31
C ASN A 125 -8.48 21.89 6.76
N ASP A 126 -9.34 22.57 7.52
CA ASP A 126 -9.13 23.96 7.97
C ASP A 126 -7.87 24.17 8.82
N GLN A 127 -7.29 23.09 9.37
CA GLN A 127 -6.07 23.12 10.16
C GLN A 127 -4.80 22.86 9.33
N GLY A 128 -4.95 22.66 8.02
CA GLY A 128 -3.87 22.26 7.12
C GLY A 128 -3.46 20.79 7.28
N ASN A 129 -4.25 19.98 7.99
CA ASN A 129 -4.08 18.53 8.05
C ASN A 129 -4.77 17.87 6.86
N ILE A 130 -4.45 16.60 6.59
CA ILE A 130 -5.03 15.84 5.48
C ILE A 130 -6.01 14.83 6.05
N ASP A 131 -7.29 15.04 5.80
CA ASP A 131 -8.32 14.04 6.05
C ASP A 131 -8.28 13.02 4.92
N LEU A 132 -7.85 11.80 5.24
CA LEU A 132 -7.62 10.72 4.30
C LEU A 132 -8.59 9.57 4.55
N ARG A 133 -9.34 9.22 3.52
CA ARG A 133 -10.08 7.95 3.42
C ARG A 133 -9.34 7.06 2.46
N PHE A 134 -8.99 5.85 2.88
CA PHE A 134 -8.41 4.90 1.95
C PHE A 134 -8.80 3.47 2.26
N ARG A 135 -8.75 2.64 1.22
CA ARG A 135 -8.83 1.18 1.27
C ARG A 135 -7.52 0.65 0.75
N PHE A 136 -6.86 -0.19 1.53
CA PHE A 136 -5.69 -0.94 1.11
C PHE A 136 -6.01 -2.42 1.20
N ASP A 137 -5.84 -3.14 0.11
CA ASP A 137 -6.00 -4.60 0.03
C ASP A 137 -4.75 -5.21 -0.59
N LYS A 138 -4.05 -6.06 0.14
CA LYS A 138 -2.99 -6.92 -0.40
C LYS A 138 -3.46 -8.36 -0.47
N ARG A 139 -3.43 -8.93 -1.68
CA ARG A 139 -3.67 -10.34 -1.93
C ARG A 139 -2.35 -11.04 -2.23
N THR A 140 -2.02 -12.05 -1.41
CA THR A 140 -0.84 -12.90 -1.58
C THR A 140 -1.29 -14.34 -1.74
N GLU A 141 -0.71 -15.08 -2.69
CA GLU A 141 -0.92 -16.52 -2.81
C GLU A 141 -0.27 -17.26 -1.63
N ILE A 142 -0.87 -18.37 -1.20
CA ILE A 142 -0.29 -19.25 -0.19
C ILE A 142 0.16 -20.51 -0.90
N GLU A 143 1.48 -20.64 -1.11
CA GLU A 143 2.05 -21.81 -1.77
C GLU A 143 1.70 -23.10 -1.03
N GLY A 144 1.33 -24.15 -1.79
CA GLY A 144 1.07 -25.49 -1.25
C GLY A 144 -0.28 -25.69 -0.55
N GLN A 145 -1.15 -24.67 -0.49
CA GLN A 145 -2.47 -24.76 0.14
C GLN A 145 -3.64 -24.82 -0.85
N ASP A 146 -3.39 -25.18 -2.11
CA ASP A 146 -4.42 -25.13 -3.13
C ASP A 146 -5.49 -26.20 -2.92
N VAL A 147 -6.74 -25.82 -3.18
CA VAL A 147 -7.90 -26.68 -3.01
C VAL A 147 -8.36 -27.17 -4.37
N TRP A 148 -8.48 -28.49 -4.53
CA TRP A 148 -9.11 -29.07 -5.71
C TRP A 148 -10.62 -29.09 -5.56
N LYS A 149 -11.34 -28.42 -6.46
CA LYS A 149 -12.81 -28.43 -6.51
C LYS A 149 -13.31 -29.23 -7.71
N GLN A 150 -14.47 -29.84 -7.55
CA GLN A 150 -15.22 -30.47 -8.65
C GLN A 150 -16.27 -29.48 -9.15
N GLU A 151 -16.16 -29.05 -10.40
CA GLU A 151 -17.13 -28.16 -11.05
C GLU A 151 -17.45 -28.69 -12.45
N ASN A 152 -18.73 -28.90 -12.75
CA ASN A 152 -19.21 -29.47 -14.02
C ASN A 152 -18.51 -30.78 -14.43
N GLY A 153 -18.18 -31.63 -13.45
CA GLY A 153 -17.49 -32.91 -13.68
C GLY A 153 -15.99 -32.79 -13.99
N ARG A 154 -15.41 -31.59 -13.82
CA ARG A 154 -13.98 -31.33 -13.98
C ARG A 154 -13.34 -30.99 -12.63
N SER A 155 -12.12 -31.46 -12.42
CA SER A 155 -11.33 -31.05 -11.26
C SER A 155 -10.58 -29.76 -11.58
N ILE A 156 -10.87 -28.71 -10.83
CA ILE A 156 -10.25 -27.39 -10.99
C ILE A 156 -9.39 -27.11 -9.76
N ARG A 157 -8.14 -26.68 -9.99
CA ARG A 157 -7.24 -26.19 -8.94
C ARG A 157 -7.65 -24.77 -8.56
N VAL A 158 -8.05 -24.58 -7.30
CA VAL A 158 -8.37 -23.28 -6.73
C VAL A 158 -7.22 -22.85 -5.82
N PRO A 159 -6.39 -21.90 -6.26
CA PRO A 159 -5.31 -21.38 -5.43
C PRO A 159 -5.83 -20.75 -4.13
N SER A 160 -5.09 -20.96 -3.05
CA SER A 160 -5.40 -20.34 -1.75
C SER A 160 -4.71 -18.99 -1.61
N TYR A 161 -5.40 -18.03 -0.99
CA TYR A 161 -4.91 -16.66 -0.87
C TYR A 161 -5.04 -16.13 0.55
N ARG A 162 -4.06 -15.34 0.95
CA ARG A 162 -4.10 -14.48 2.13
C ARG A 162 -4.46 -13.06 1.69
N ILE A 163 -5.43 -12.46 2.37
CA ILE A 163 -5.81 -11.07 2.15
C ILE A 163 -5.49 -10.29 3.42
N PHE A 164 -4.72 -9.21 3.27
CA PHE A 164 -4.56 -8.18 4.28
C PHE A 164 -5.31 -6.94 3.79
N GLY A 165 -6.33 -6.51 4.53
CA GLY A 165 -7.20 -5.42 4.12
C GLY A 165 -7.45 -4.45 5.27
N VAL A 166 -7.29 -3.15 5.01
CA VAL A 166 -7.65 -2.06 5.94
C VAL A 166 -8.45 -0.99 5.21
N ARG A 167 -9.41 -0.38 5.91
CA ARG A 167 -10.28 0.68 5.39
C ARG A 167 -10.41 1.85 6.37
N PRO A 168 -9.30 2.51 6.73
CA PRO A 168 -9.36 3.54 7.75
C PRO A 168 -9.78 4.90 7.18
N GLU A 169 -10.35 5.72 8.06
CA GLU A 169 -10.56 7.15 7.88
C GLU A 169 -9.76 7.84 8.99
N MET A 170 -8.89 8.79 8.62
CA MET A 170 -7.97 9.42 9.56
C MET A 170 -7.55 10.83 9.14
N THR A 171 -7.10 11.61 10.10
CA THR A 171 -6.47 12.91 9.87
C THR A 171 -4.96 12.76 10.04
N LEU A 172 -4.21 13.06 8.98
CA LEU A 172 -2.75 12.99 8.95
C LEU A 172 -2.15 14.39 9.02
N GLN A 173 -1.08 14.53 9.82
CA GLN A 173 -0.23 15.71 9.71
C GLN A 173 0.58 15.65 8.40
N PRO A 174 0.66 16.73 7.63
CA PRO A 174 1.41 16.75 6.39
C PRO A 174 2.87 16.36 6.62
N ASN A 175 3.41 15.53 5.73
CA ASN A 175 4.77 15.01 5.77
C ASN A 175 5.10 14.05 6.92
N VAL A 176 4.26 13.91 7.94
CA VAL A 176 4.56 13.06 9.09
C VAL A 176 4.06 11.62 8.82
N PRO A 177 4.96 10.62 8.82
CA PRO A 177 4.55 9.23 8.77
C PRO A 177 3.68 8.84 9.96
N SER A 178 2.64 8.06 9.70
CA SER A 178 1.76 7.48 10.71
C SER A 178 1.72 5.97 10.57
N VAL A 179 1.74 5.28 11.71
CA VAL A 179 1.61 3.83 11.76
C VAL A 179 0.13 3.50 11.92
N LEU A 180 -0.36 2.66 11.01
CA LEU A 180 -1.71 2.13 11.01
C LEU A 180 -1.57 0.68 11.43
N GLY A 181 -2.08 0.41 12.63
CA GLY A 181 -1.76 -0.77 13.40
C GLY A 181 -1.91 -2.09 12.67
N GLY A 182 -1.30 -3.11 13.26
CA GLY A 182 -0.99 -4.33 12.55
C GLY A 182 -1.87 -5.55 12.83
N LEU A 183 -2.01 -6.42 11.82
CA LEU A 183 -2.58 -7.75 12.01
C LEU A 183 -1.50 -8.68 12.56
N ILE A 184 -1.75 -9.25 13.74
CA ILE A 184 -0.93 -10.31 14.33
C ILE A 184 -1.59 -11.64 14.00
N HIS A 185 -0.87 -12.53 13.31
CA HIS A 185 -1.29 -13.89 13.05
C HIS A 185 -0.26 -14.85 13.64
N GLY A 186 -0.70 -15.71 14.56
CA GLY A 186 0.12 -16.78 15.11
C GLY A 186 -0.22 -18.11 14.46
N GLU A 187 0.79 -18.85 14.06
CA GLU A 187 0.67 -20.24 13.60
C GLU A 187 1.61 -21.13 14.42
N THR A 188 1.13 -22.27 14.87
CA THR A 188 1.97 -23.26 15.55
C THR A 188 2.53 -24.22 14.52
N SER A 189 3.85 -24.24 14.36
CA SER A 189 4.58 -25.17 13.48
C SER A 189 5.71 -25.82 14.27
N ASP A 190 5.84 -27.14 14.19
CA ASP A 190 6.87 -27.93 14.88
C ASP A 190 7.00 -27.64 16.39
N GLY A 191 5.86 -27.41 17.07
CA GLY A 191 5.82 -27.13 18.51
C GLY A 191 6.26 -25.72 18.91
N LYS A 192 6.58 -24.85 17.94
CA LYS A 192 6.88 -23.43 18.14
C LYS A 192 5.77 -22.56 17.59
N ARG A 193 5.45 -21.48 18.29
CA ARG A 193 4.52 -20.47 17.80
C ARG A 193 5.29 -19.45 16.97
N VAL A 194 5.01 -19.44 15.67
CA VAL A 194 5.51 -18.44 14.73
C VAL A 194 4.48 -17.31 14.67
N VAL A 195 4.92 -16.09 14.95
CA VAL A 195 4.10 -14.88 14.89
C VAL A 195 4.46 -14.11 13.63
N ARG A 196 3.41 -13.71 12.90
CA ARG A 196 3.50 -12.84 11.75
C ARG A 196 2.76 -11.54 12.04
N GLU A 197 3.50 -10.45 12.10
CA GLU A 197 2.98 -9.12 12.38
C GLU A 197 3.05 -8.28 11.11
N SER A 198 1.93 -7.70 10.69
CA SER A 198 1.84 -6.89 9.47
C SER A 198 1.48 -5.47 9.82
N VAL A 199 2.37 -4.49 9.61
CA VAL A 199 2.16 -3.08 9.93
C VAL A 199 2.10 -2.26 8.64
N LEU A 200 1.11 -1.37 8.54
CA LEU A 200 1.00 -0.41 7.44
C LEU A 200 1.47 0.97 7.91
N ILE A 201 2.39 1.58 7.19
CA ILE A 201 2.85 2.95 7.44
C ILE A 201 2.35 3.81 6.30
N ILE A 202 1.82 4.99 6.61
CA ILE A 202 1.35 5.95 5.62
C ILE A 202 1.98 7.32 5.84
N ARG A 203 2.30 8.02 4.76
CA ARG A 203 2.73 9.42 4.79
C ARG A 203 2.04 10.16 3.66
N ALA A 204 1.43 11.30 3.96
CA ALA A 204 0.80 12.15 2.96
C ALA A 204 1.57 13.47 2.83
N VAL A 205 1.87 13.85 1.59
CA VAL A 205 2.68 15.02 1.24
C VAL A 205 1.87 15.89 0.28
N PRO A 206 1.40 17.07 0.70
CA PRO A 206 0.83 18.05 -0.22
C PRO A 206 1.87 18.42 -1.28
N ALA A 207 1.48 18.47 -2.54
CA ALA A 207 2.32 19.08 -3.56
C ALA A 207 2.51 20.56 -3.21
N ALA A 208 3.75 21.05 -3.29
CA ALA A 208 4.02 22.45 -3.03
C ALA A 208 3.08 23.31 -3.90
N LYS A 209 2.34 24.23 -3.26
CA LYS A 209 1.58 25.25 -3.99
C LYS A 209 2.61 25.96 -4.86
N THR A 210 2.54 25.79 -6.18
CA THR A 210 3.34 26.59 -7.10
C THR A 210 2.92 28.04 -6.88
N THR A 211 3.65 28.75 -6.02
CA THR A 211 3.61 30.18 -5.95
C THR A 211 4.04 30.65 -7.34
N LYS A 212 3.07 31.12 -8.13
CA LYS A 212 3.39 31.90 -9.33
C LYS A 212 4.32 33.01 -8.87
N SER A 213 5.59 32.93 -9.22
CA SER A 213 6.49 34.07 -9.10
C SER A 213 5.92 35.13 -10.03
N GLY A 214 5.31 36.16 -9.46
CA GLY A 214 4.99 37.36 -10.21
C GLY A 214 6.30 37.99 -10.69
N SER A 215 6.44 38.04 -12.00
CA SER A 215 7.36 38.93 -12.72
C SER A 215 6.58 39.55 -13.86
#